data_AF-A0A662UWX1-F1
#
_entry.id   AF-A0A662UWX1-F1
#
_cell.length_a   1.000
_cell.length_b   1.000
_cell.length_c   1.000
_cell.angle_alpha   90.00
_cell.angle_beta   90.00
_cell.angle_gamma   90.00
#
_symmetry.space_group_name_H-M   'P 1'
#
loop_
_entity.id
_entity.type
_entity.pdbx_description
1 polymer ?
#
loop_
_entity_poly.entity_id
_entity_poly.type
_entity_poly.pdbx_seq_one_letter_code
_entity_poly.pdbx_strand_id
1 'polypeptide(L)'
;MDYEESEAKRKIAIFEGEGKIGEVIKEFATIRLTPEDFSSPIALQMALSRIYNALLKSMEKGPKKHYVAEIRFRDSLENPIVFAIDLGEEPPPFTRKNIKARIIVELFEE
;
A
#
# COMPACT_ATOMS: atom_id res chain seq x y z
N MET A 1 3.43 -26.04 40.77
CA MET A 1 3.03 -26.54 39.44
C MET A 1 3.18 -25.33 38.55
N ASP A 2 4.43 -25.11 38.15
CA ASP A 2 4.88 -23.86 37.56
C ASP A 2 4.63 -23.93 36.06
N TYR A 3 3.70 -23.09 35.60
CA TYR A 3 3.54 -22.76 34.20
C TYR A 3 4.43 -21.54 33.94
N GLU A 4 5.74 -21.75 33.77
CA GLU A 4 6.56 -20.74 33.11
C GLU A 4 6.34 -20.87 31.61
N GLU A 5 5.62 -19.89 31.08
CA GLU A 5 5.43 -19.62 29.67
C GLU A 5 6.78 -19.66 28.95
N SER A 6 6.90 -20.55 27.97
CA SER A 6 7.90 -20.41 26.94
C SER A 6 7.53 -19.20 26.08
N GLU A 7 7.82 -17.98 26.55
CA GLU A 7 7.85 -16.80 25.70
C GLU A 7 8.99 -17.01 24.69
N ALA A 8 8.65 -17.51 23.49
CA ALA A 8 9.51 -17.36 22.33
C ALA A 8 9.98 -15.90 22.28
N LYS A 9 11.28 -15.65 22.18
CA LYS A 9 11.83 -14.28 22.27
C LYS A 9 11.14 -13.36 21.26
N ARG A 10 10.29 -12.45 21.76
CA ARG A 10 9.59 -11.46 20.91
C ARG A 10 10.16 -10.07 21.11
N LYS A 11 10.23 -9.28 20.04
CA LYS A 11 10.63 -7.87 20.09
C LYS A 11 9.64 -7.04 19.29
N ILE A 12 9.00 -6.07 19.95
CA ILE A 12 8.06 -5.15 19.32
C ILE A 12 8.71 -3.79 19.10
N ALA A 13 8.57 -3.24 17.89
CA ALA A 13 8.87 -1.86 17.56
C ALA A 13 7.58 -1.14 17.14
N ILE A 14 7.39 0.07 17.64
CA ILE A 14 6.21 0.90 17.35
C ILE A 14 6.68 2.15 16.62
N PHE A 15 6.06 2.43 15.47
CA PHE A 15 6.27 3.65 14.72
C PHE A 15 4.97 4.42 14.59
N GLU A 16 5.08 5.75 14.58
CA GLU A 16 3.97 6.65 14.26
C GLU A 16 4.21 7.28 12.90
N GLY A 17 3.14 7.38 12.12
CA GLY A 17 3.16 7.94 10.77
C GLY A 17 1.86 8.66 10.44
N GLU A 18 1.82 9.16 9.22
CA GLU A 18 0.66 9.83 8.65
C GLU A 18 0.06 8.95 7.56
N GLY A 19 -1.26 8.91 7.50
CA GLY A 19 -2.02 8.21 6.48
C GLY A 19 -2.85 9.18 5.64
N LYS A 20 -2.94 8.94 4.34
CA LYS A 20 -3.82 9.69 3.44
C LYS A 20 -4.76 8.73 2.70
N ILE A 21 -6.05 8.89 2.93
CA ILE A 21 -7.10 8.11 2.27
C ILE A 21 -7.33 8.67 0.87
N GLY A 22 -7.22 7.78 -0.11
CA GLY A 22 -7.50 8.05 -1.51
C GLY A 22 -8.45 7.02 -2.10
N GLU A 23 -9.01 7.36 -3.25
CA GLU A 23 -9.75 6.44 -4.11
C GLU A 23 -8.84 6.05 -5.27
N VAL A 24 -8.69 4.76 -5.50
CA VAL A 24 -8.07 4.18 -6.70
C VAL A 24 -9.11 3.33 -7.41
N ILE A 25 -8.91 3.11 -8.70
CA ILE A 25 -9.67 2.09 -9.42
C ILE A 25 -8.82 0.82 -9.34
N LYS A 26 -9.39 -0.25 -8.79
CA LYS A 26 -8.68 -1.49 -8.47
C LYS A 26 -7.97 -2.08 -9.69
N GLU A 27 -8.58 -1.95 -10.86
CA GLU A 27 -8.01 -2.36 -12.14
C GLU A 27 -6.72 -1.61 -12.49
N PHE A 28 -6.54 -0.36 -12.02
CA PHE A 28 -5.27 0.38 -12.17
C PHE A 28 -4.22 0.03 -11.13
N ALA A 29 -4.58 -0.52 -9.98
CA ALA A 29 -3.61 -0.88 -8.93
C ALA A 29 -2.61 -1.98 -9.38
N THR A 30 -2.95 -2.71 -10.44
CA THR A 30 -2.07 -3.71 -11.07
C THR A 30 -1.09 -3.10 -12.08
N ILE A 31 -1.30 -1.85 -12.49
CA ILE A 31 -0.44 -1.15 -13.44
C ILE A 31 0.74 -0.58 -12.69
N ARG A 32 1.87 -1.26 -12.83
CA ARG A 32 3.16 -0.80 -12.31
C ARG A 32 4.07 -0.48 -13.49
N LEU A 33 4.64 0.71 -13.46
CA LEU A 33 5.77 1.03 -14.32
C LEU A 33 7.02 0.42 -13.71
N THR A 34 7.74 -0.33 -14.51
CA THR A 34 8.99 -0.99 -14.14
C THR A 34 10.19 -0.18 -14.67
N PRO A 35 11.39 -0.29 -14.09
CA PRO A 35 12.58 0.36 -14.64
C PRO A 35 12.81 0.04 -16.13
N GLU A 36 12.49 -1.18 -16.54
CA GLU A 36 12.59 -1.66 -17.93
C GLU A 36 11.68 -0.85 -18.87
N ASP A 37 10.54 -0.37 -18.39
CA ASP A 37 9.62 0.48 -19.18
C ASP A 37 10.24 1.85 -19.53
N PHE A 38 11.27 2.28 -18.80
CA PHE A 38 12.00 3.53 -19.06
C PHE A 38 13.31 3.32 -19.82
N SER A 39 13.62 2.10 -20.24
CA SER A 39 14.88 1.77 -20.93
C SER A 39 15.02 2.39 -22.32
N SER A 40 13.92 2.74 -22.99
CA SER A 40 13.92 3.36 -24.32
C SER A 40 12.59 4.07 -24.62
N PRO A 41 12.54 4.98 -25.61
CA PRO A 41 11.30 5.61 -26.05
C PRO A 41 10.21 4.61 -26.47
N ILE A 42 10.61 3.50 -27.12
CA ILE A 42 9.67 2.46 -27.55
C ILE A 42 9.12 1.69 -26.35
N ALA A 43 9.97 1.34 -25.37
CA ALA A 43 9.53 0.68 -24.14
C ALA A 43 8.48 1.52 -23.39
N LEU A 44 8.70 2.83 -23.30
CA LEU A 44 7.77 3.74 -22.66
C LEU A 44 6.45 3.83 -23.42
N GLN A 45 6.49 3.92 -24.75
CA GLN A 45 5.29 3.89 -25.59
C GLN A 45 4.48 2.61 -25.40
N MET A 46 5.15 1.45 -25.31
CA MET A 46 4.49 0.18 -24.99
C MET A 46 3.87 0.19 -23.59
N ALA A 47 4.59 0.70 -22.60
CA ALA A 47 4.07 0.82 -21.23
C ALA A 47 2.80 1.66 -21.17
N LEU A 48 2.83 2.87 -21.75
CA LEU A 48 1.68 3.77 -21.84
C LEU A 48 0.50 3.13 -22.58
N SER A 49 0.76 2.35 -23.63
CA SER A 49 -0.28 1.61 -24.34
C SER A 49 -0.96 0.56 -23.46
N ARG A 50 -0.22 -0.13 -22.59
CA ARG A 50 -0.80 -1.05 -21.59
C ARG A 50 -1.69 -0.30 -20.59
N ILE A 51 -1.24 0.88 -20.13
CA ILE A 51 -2.03 1.73 -19.21
C ILE A 51 -3.36 2.13 -19.87
N TYR A 52 -3.29 2.63 -21.10
CA TYR A 52 -4.47 3.06 -21.85
C TYR A 52 -5.46 1.91 -22.10
N ASN A 53 -4.97 0.74 -22.49
CA ASN A 53 -5.82 -0.44 -22.70
C ASN A 53 -6.51 -0.91 -21.42
N ALA A 54 -5.81 -0.86 -20.28
CA ALA A 54 -6.42 -1.16 -18.99
C ALA A 54 -7.48 -0.12 -18.61
N LEU A 55 -7.28 1.16 -18.97
CA LEU A 55 -8.27 2.21 -18.75
C LEU A 55 -9.56 1.96 -19.51
N LEU A 56 -9.46 1.66 -20.81
CA LEU A 56 -10.63 1.33 -21.62
C LEU A 56 -11.41 0.14 -21.04
N LYS A 57 -10.71 -0.94 -20.65
CA LYS A 57 -11.34 -2.11 -20.02
C LYS A 57 -12.03 -1.81 -18.69
N SER A 58 -11.49 -0.89 -17.90
CA SER A 58 -12.11 -0.47 -16.63
C SER A 58 -13.40 0.33 -16.84
N MET A 59 -13.47 1.11 -17.93
CA MET A 59 -14.66 1.88 -18.27
C MET A 59 -15.80 0.99 -18.77
N GLU A 60 -15.48 -0.06 -19.53
CA GLU A 60 -16.48 -1.05 -20.02
C GLU A 60 -17.15 -1.84 -18.90
N LYS A 61 -16.41 -2.15 -17.82
CA LYS A 61 -16.92 -2.92 -16.67
C LYS A 61 -17.59 -2.07 -15.60
N GLY A 62 -17.50 -0.74 -15.72
CA GLY A 62 -17.87 0.22 -14.67
C GLY A 62 -16.76 0.33 -13.61
N PRO A 63 -16.27 1.55 -13.28
CA PRO A 63 -15.18 1.71 -12.34
C PRO A 63 -15.64 1.32 -10.93
N LYS A 64 -15.06 0.25 -10.38
CA LYS A 64 -15.19 -0.07 -8.97
C LYS A 64 -14.24 0.82 -8.18
N LYS A 65 -14.82 1.75 -7.42
CA LYS A 65 -14.08 2.56 -6.46
C LYS A 65 -13.47 1.64 -5.43
N HIS A 66 -12.20 1.89 -5.13
CA HIS A 66 -11.44 1.12 -4.17
C HIS A 66 -10.67 2.09 -3.29
N TYR A 67 -10.86 2.01 -1.98
CA TYR A 67 -10.26 2.91 -1.02
C TYR A 67 -8.90 2.38 -0.59
N VAL A 68 -7.92 3.26 -0.52
CA VAL A 68 -6.57 2.94 -0.03
C VAL A 68 -6.11 4.01 0.94
N ALA A 69 -5.33 3.62 1.94
CA ALA A 69 -4.57 4.54 2.77
C ALA A 69 -3.09 4.48 2.39
N GLU A 70 -2.54 5.54 1.82
CA GLU A 70 -1.09 5.72 1.72
C GLU A 70 -0.55 6.07 3.10
N ILE A 71 0.29 5.22 3.65
CA ILE A 71 0.96 5.39 4.94
C ILE A 71 2.40 5.84 4.70
N ARG A 72 2.82 6.87 5.44
CA ARG A 72 4.19 7.40 5.43
C ARG A 72 4.72 7.49 6.86
N PHE A 73 5.88 6.90 7.09
CA PHE A 73 6.60 7.00 8.36
C PHE A 73 8.12 6.91 8.13
N ARG A 74 8.90 7.04 9.20
CA ARG A 74 10.36 6.84 9.19
C ARG A 74 10.70 5.60 10.01
N ASP A 75 11.56 4.74 9.48
CA ASP A 75 12.06 3.57 10.23
C ASP A 75 13.06 4.00 11.33
N SER A 76 13.60 3.03 12.06
CA SER A 76 14.57 3.29 13.14
C SER A 76 15.92 3.84 12.66
N LEU A 77 16.16 3.84 11.34
CA LEU A 77 17.37 4.33 10.69
C LEU A 77 17.09 5.62 9.89
N GLU A 78 15.95 6.29 10.14
CA GLU A 78 15.54 7.52 9.48
C GLU A 78 15.25 7.40 7.97
N ASN A 79 15.06 6.17 7.47
CA ASN A 79 14.65 5.96 6.08
C ASN A 79 13.15 6.25 5.92
N PRO A 80 12.73 7.00 4.88
CA PRO A 80 11.32 7.20 4.58
C PRO A 80 10.72 5.90 4.03
N ILE A 81 9.69 5.41 4.71
CA ILE A 81 8.91 4.25 4.25
C ILE A 81 7.53 4.74 3.82
N VAL A 82 7.12 4.34 2.61
CA VAL A 82 5.80 4.61 2.07
C VAL A 82 5.20 3.31 1.57
N PHE A 83 3.99 3.00 2.02
CA PHE A 83 3.24 1.84 1.56
C PHE A 83 1.74 2.14 1.59
N ALA A 84 0.94 1.30 0.95
CA ALA A 84 -0.51 1.45 0.92
C ALA A 84 -1.20 0.31 1.66
N ILE A 85 -2.25 0.63 2.41
CA ILE A 85 -3.20 -0.33 2.97
C ILE A 85 -4.47 -0.31 2.11
N ASP A 86 -4.91 -1.50 1.70
CA ASP A 86 -6.19 -1.70 1.03
C ASP A 86 -7.34 -1.58 2.05
N LEU A 87 -8.27 -0.66 1.82
CA LEU A 87 -9.44 -0.42 2.68
C LEU A 87 -10.75 -0.99 2.09
N GLY A 88 -10.72 -1.59 0.90
CA GLY A 88 -11.89 -2.19 0.25
C GLY A 88 -12.71 -1.27 -0.64
N GLU A 89 -13.86 -1.76 -1.10
CA GLU A 89 -14.76 -1.05 -2.02
C GLU A 89 -15.71 -0.06 -1.31
N GLU A 90 -15.89 -0.22 0.02
CA GLU A 90 -16.76 0.64 0.82
C GLU A 90 -15.97 1.82 1.41
N PRO A 91 -16.61 3.02 1.54
CA PRO A 91 -15.96 4.17 2.15
C PRO A 91 -15.56 3.84 3.59
N PRO A 92 -14.28 4.00 3.94
CA PRO A 92 -13.79 3.61 5.26
C PRO A 92 -14.36 4.54 6.34
N PRO A 93 -14.44 4.09 7.60
CA PRO A 93 -15.13 4.81 8.69
C PRO A 93 -14.32 5.98 9.25
N PHE A 94 -13.78 6.83 8.38
CA PHE A 94 -13.00 8.01 8.75
C PHE A 94 -13.69 9.28 8.28
N THR A 95 -13.77 10.27 9.19
CA THR A 95 -14.34 11.59 8.88
C THR A 95 -13.36 12.52 8.16
N ARG A 96 -12.07 12.17 8.15
CA ARG A 96 -10.98 12.97 7.55
C ARG A 96 -10.17 12.11 6.60
N LYS A 97 -9.69 12.72 5.51
CA LYS A 97 -8.79 12.05 4.55
C LYS A 97 -7.37 11.88 5.11
N ASN A 98 -6.92 12.81 5.95
CA ASN A 98 -5.63 12.70 6.64
C ASN A 98 -5.87 12.06 8.01
N ILE A 99 -5.18 10.96 8.26
CA ILE A 99 -5.31 10.14 9.47
C ILE A 99 -3.93 9.90 10.09
N LYS A 100 -3.92 9.49 11.36
CA LYS A 100 -2.70 8.97 11.99
C LYS A 100 -2.59 7.48 11.70
N ALA A 101 -1.36 7.01 11.53
CA ALA A 101 -1.05 5.61 11.37
C ALA A 101 -0.12 5.16 12.51
N ARG A 102 -0.43 4.00 13.10
CA ARG A 102 0.47 3.32 14.03
C ARG A 102 0.92 2.02 13.37
N ILE A 103 2.23 1.85 13.25
CA ILE A 103 2.85 0.67 12.67
C ILE A 103 3.46 -0.11 13.82
N ILE A 104 3.10 -1.38 13.94
CA ILE A 104 3.62 -2.28 14.96
C ILE A 104 4.35 -3.39 14.22
N VAL A 105 5.65 -3.51 14.48
CA VAL A 105 6.50 -4.57 13.92
C VAL A 105 6.88 -5.49 15.07
N GLU A 106 6.46 -6.74 14.98
CA GLU A 106 6.80 -7.79 15.96
C GLU A 106 7.78 -8.76 15.31
N LEU A 107 8.93 -8.96 15.94
CA LEU A 107 9.93 -9.97 15.59
C LEU A 107 9.76 -11.14 16.55
N PHE A 108 9.68 -12.37 16.05
CA PHE A 108 9.59 -13.61 16.82
C PHE A 108 10.33 -14.73 16.09
N GLU A 109 10.76 -15.76 16.83
CA GLU A 109 11.40 -16.96 16.24
C GLU A 109 10.37 -17.82 15.48
N GLU A 110 10.79 -18.48 14.40
CA GLU A 110 9.94 -19.33 13.53
C GLU A 110 9.34 -20.55 14.25
#